data_AF-A0A1X6MSF6-F1
#
_entry.id   AF-A0A1X6MSF6-F1
#
_cell.length_a   1.000
_cell.length_b   1.000
_cell.length_c   1.000
_cell.angle_alpha   90.00
_cell.angle_beta   90.00
_cell.angle_gamma   90.00
#
_symmetry.space_group_name_H-M   'P 1'
#
loop_
_entity.id
_entity.type
_entity.pdbx_description
1 polymer ?
#
loop_
_entity_poly.entity_id
_entity_poly.type
_entity_poly.pdbx_seq_one_letter_code
_entity_poly.pdbx_strand_id
1 'polypeptide(L)'
;MRESNFAFPAQNRACVCISSQLYDRRALDTNSPLPLFNSLTHLTYLTSTSPRIREIMTMDGGLERLVRILHDFCICPPPPENPTLFYGLSPPSSHPLKLTPTLNPKQFDKQAQYRFSLAFQCVVNIGVRGS
;
A
#
# COMPACT_ATOMS: atom_id res chain seq x y z
N MET A 1 2.61 8.02 -21.02
CA MET A 1 1.68 8.29 -19.90
C MET A 1 1.35 6.96 -19.24
N ARG A 2 1.55 6.83 -17.92
CA ARG A 2 1.38 5.55 -17.20
C ARG A 2 -0.12 5.31 -16.99
N GLU A 3 -0.62 4.12 -17.32
CA GLU A 3 -2.03 3.76 -17.14
C GLU A 3 -2.41 3.76 -15.65
N SER A 4 -3.53 4.40 -15.32
CA SER A 4 -4.11 4.37 -13.98
C SER A 4 -4.57 2.95 -13.61
N ASN A 5 -4.57 2.64 -12.31
CA ASN A 5 -5.10 1.37 -11.83
C ASN A 5 -6.61 1.30 -12.16
N PHE A 6 -7.04 0.22 -12.83
CA PHE A 6 -8.41 0.03 -13.29
C PHE A 6 -9.04 -1.17 -12.60
N ALA A 7 -10.37 -1.14 -12.44
CA ALA A 7 -11.11 -2.30 -11.97
C ALA A 7 -11.02 -3.42 -13.01
N PHE A 8 -10.92 -4.67 -12.56
CA PHE A 8 -10.85 -5.83 -13.43
C PHE A 8 -12.07 -6.76 -13.20
N PRO A 9 -13.24 -6.42 -13.79
CA PRO A 9 -14.49 -7.16 -13.60
C PRO A 9 -14.38 -8.65 -13.97
N ALA A 10 -13.59 -8.98 -15.00
CA ALA A 10 -13.39 -10.35 -15.46
C ALA A 10 -12.81 -11.28 -14.36
N GLN A 11 -12.05 -10.74 -13.41
CA GLN A 11 -11.55 -11.49 -12.25
C GLN A 11 -12.28 -11.12 -10.95
N ASN A 12 -13.40 -10.37 -11.04
CA ASN A 12 -14.12 -9.81 -9.90
C ASN A 12 -13.20 -9.05 -8.93
N ARG A 13 -12.25 -8.28 -9.47
CA ARG A 13 -11.32 -7.46 -8.68
C ARG A 13 -11.62 -6.00 -8.87
N ALA A 14 -11.77 -5.28 -7.76
CA ALA A 14 -11.99 -3.84 -7.77
C ALA A 14 -10.77 -3.04 -8.29
N CYS A 15 -9.57 -3.64 -8.27
CA CYS A 15 -8.37 -3.07 -8.87
C CYS A 15 -7.33 -4.17 -9.15
N VAL A 16 -6.26 -3.84 -9.89
CA VAL A 16 -5.10 -4.72 -10.03
C VAL A 16 -4.38 -4.82 -8.68
N CYS A 17 -4.08 -6.05 -8.23
CA CYS A 17 -3.41 -6.34 -6.96
C CYS A 17 -2.18 -7.23 -7.18
N ILE A 18 -1.17 -7.09 -6.33
CA ILE A 18 -0.02 -8.01 -6.28
C ILE A 18 -0.46 -9.33 -5.66
N SER A 19 0.00 -10.44 -6.22
CA SER A 19 -0.16 -11.78 -5.65
C SER A 19 1.21 -12.40 -5.39
N SER A 20 1.26 -13.56 -4.71
CA SER A 20 2.52 -14.27 -4.47
C SER A 20 3.22 -14.78 -5.75
N GLN A 21 2.60 -14.67 -6.93
CA GLN A 21 3.15 -15.11 -8.21
C GLN A 21 3.29 -13.97 -9.23
N LEU A 22 2.60 -12.84 -9.02
CA LEU A 22 2.55 -11.76 -9.98
C LEU A 22 2.83 -10.43 -9.28
N TYR A 23 3.90 -9.78 -9.70
CA TYR A 23 4.19 -8.40 -9.39
C TYR A 23 3.66 -7.50 -10.52
N ASP A 24 2.74 -6.59 -10.17
CA ASP A 24 2.32 -5.50 -11.05
C ASP A 24 2.42 -4.19 -10.28
N ARG A 25 3.30 -3.30 -10.73
CA ARG A 25 3.56 -2.02 -10.09
C ARG A 25 2.33 -1.14 -9.96
N ARG A 26 1.34 -1.24 -10.87
CA ARG A 26 0.10 -0.44 -10.83
C ARG A 26 -0.71 -0.70 -9.56
N ALA A 27 -0.58 -1.89 -8.97
CA ALA A 27 -1.22 -2.25 -7.71
C ALA A 27 -0.78 -1.35 -6.54
N LEU A 28 0.43 -0.78 -6.58
CA LEU A 28 0.92 0.15 -5.56
C LEU A 28 0.40 1.58 -5.73
N ASP A 29 -0.20 1.92 -6.88
CA ASP A 29 -0.79 3.24 -7.14
C ASP A 29 -2.26 3.34 -6.71
N THR A 30 -2.82 2.32 -6.05
CA THR A 30 -4.18 2.38 -5.53
C THR A 30 -4.29 3.36 -4.35
N ASN A 31 -5.37 4.14 -4.32
CA ASN A 31 -5.69 5.06 -3.23
C ASN A 31 -6.56 4.39 -2.15
N SER A 32 -7.12 3.20 -2.43
CA SER A 32 -7.97 2.49 -1.49
C SER A 32 -7.11 1.73 -0.46
N PRO A 33 -7.45 1.79 0.84
CA PRO A 33 -6.63 1.21 1.90
C PRO A 33 -6.58 -0.33 1.84
N LEU A 34 -7.69 -0.99 1.48
CA LEU A 34 -7.83 -2.44 1.51
C LEU A 34 -7.03 -3.15 0.39
N PRO A 35 -7.11 -2.75 -0.89
CA PRO A 35 -6.32 -3.39 -1.94
C PRO A 35 -4.82 -3.10 -1.82
N LEU A 36 -4.45 -1.92 -1.29
CA LEU A 36 -3.06 -1.60 -0.99
C LEU A 36 -2.52 -2.55 0.09
N PHE A 37 -3.29 -2.75 1.16
CA PHE A 37 -2.94 -3.68 2.23
C PHE A 37 -2.70 -5.11 1.70
N ASN A 38 -3.61 -5.60 0.87
CA ASN A 38 -3.48 -6.93 0.25
C ASN A 38 -2.20 -7.03 -0.60
N SER A 39 -1.97 -6.02 -1.45
CA SER A 39 -0.79 -5.98 -2.31
C SER A 39 0.52 -5.93 -1.52
N LEU A 40 0.62 -5.12 -0.46
CA LEU A 40 1.79 -5.04 0.41
C LEU A 40 2.05 -6.36 1.16
N THR A 41 0.99 -7.08 1.54
CA THR A 41 1.10 -8.38 2.20
C THR A 41 1.79 -9.39 1.29
N HIS A 42 1.32 -9.54 0.05
CA HIS A 42 1.95 -10.43 -0.93
C HIS A 42 3.33 -9.95 -1.37
N LEU A 43 3.54 -8.63 -1.46
CA LEU A 43 4.82 -8.05 -1.83
C LEU A 43 5.91 -8.31 -0.79
N THR A 44 5.56 -8.37 0.50
CA THR A 44 6.49 -8.72 1.57
C THR A 44 7.11 -10.10 1.35
N TYR A 45 6.30 -11.06 0.91
CA TYR A 45 6.77 -12.40 0.53
C TYR A 45 7.67 -12.34 -0.71
N LEU A 46 7.22 -11.69 -1.79
CA LEU A 46 7.98 -11.59 -3.04
C LEU A 46 9.35 -10.91 -2.89
N THR A 47 9.41 -9.81 -2.15
CA THR A 47 10.67 -9.09 -1.89
C THR A 47 11.63 -9.91 -1.03
N SER A 48 11.09 -10.76 -0.14
CA SER A 48 11.88 -11.70 0.66
C SER A 48 12.47 -12.81 -0.22
N THR A 49 11.68 -13.43 -1.10
CA THR A 49 12.07 -14.67 -1.79
C THR A 49 12.70 -14.48 -3.16
N SER A 50 12.39 -13.40 -3.88
CA SER A 50 12.78 -13.24 -5.29
C SER A 50 13.76 -12.09 -5.52
N PRO A 51 15.04 -12.36 -5.86
CA PRO A 51 16.01 -11.31 -6.23
C PRO A 51 15.56 -10.53 -7.47
N ARG A 52 14.98 -11.22 -8.46
CA ARG A 52 14.47 -10.59 -9.68
C ARG A 52 13.39 -9.55 -9.39
N ILE A 53 12.49 -9.81 -8.43
CA ILE A 53 11.49 -8.81 -8.04
C ILE A 53 12.15 -7.59 -7.40
N ARG A 54 13.17 -7.78 -6.54
CA ARG A 54 13.91 -6.67 -5.94
C ARG A 54 14.56 -5.77 -7.00
N GLU A 55 15.19 -6.37 -8.02
CA GLU A 55 15.78 -5.65 -9.14
C GLU A 55 14.73 -4.90 -9.98
N ILE A 56 13.59 -5.53 -10.28
CA ILE A 56 12.51 -4.85 -11.02
C ILE A 56 12.03 -3.62 -10.26
N MET A 57 11.87 -3.74 -8.94
CA MET A 57 11.37 -2.66 -8.08
C MET A 57 12.30 -1.45 -7.96
N THR A 58 13.61 -1.62 -8.16
CA THR A 58 14.55 -0.50 -8.20
C THR A 58 14.57 0.19 -9.55
N MET A 59 14.10 -0.47 -10.61
CA MET A 59 14.13 0.05 -11.98
C MET A 59 12.80 0.68 -12.43
N ASP A 60 11.67 0.25 -11.87
CA ASP A 60 10.33 0.60 -12.37
C ASP A 60 9.60 1.72 -11.59
N GLY A 61 10.26 2.29 -10.58
CA GLY A 61 9.69 3.30 -9.69
C GLY A 61 8.91 2.72 -8.50
N GLY A 62 9.01 1.41 -8.22
CA GLY A 62 8.36 0.70 -7.13
C GLY A 62 8.89 1.11 -5.77
N LEU A 63 10.21 1.21 -5.63
CA LEU A 63 10.86 1.62 -4.39
C LEU A 63 10.44 3.03 -3.97
N GLU A 64 10.42 3.99 -4.90
CA GLU A 64 10.03 5.38 -4.65
C GLU A 64 8.57 5.48 -4.25
N ARG A 65 7.71 4.58 -4.75
CA ARG A 65 6.31 4.52 -4.30
C ARG A 65 6.20 3.99 -2.89
N LEU A 66 6.96 2.97 -2.51
CA LEU A 66 7.02 2.50 -1.12
C LEU A 66 7.50 3.60 -0.18
N VAL A 67 8.56 4.32 -0.56
CA VAL A 67 9.07 5.45 0.23
C VAL A 67 8.02 6.56 0.36
N ARG A 68 7.28 6.88 -0.70
CA ARG A 68 6.15 7.83 -0.61
C ARG A 68 5.07 7.36 0.36
N ILE A 69 4.69 6.07 0.33
CA ILE A 69 3.70 5.52 1.28
C ILE A 69 4.18 5.69 2.73
N LEU A 70 5.46 5.42 3.00
CA LEU A 70 6.04 5.61 4.33
C LEU A 70 6.03 7.08 4.76
N HIS A 71 6.42 7.97 3.83
CA HIS A 71 6.44 9.40 4.05
C HIS A 71 5.03 9.98 4.31
N ASP A 72 4.03 9.57 3.53
CA ASP A 72 2.65 10.02 3.66
C ASP A 72 2.08 9.66 5.05
N PHE A 73 2.41 8.46 5.55
CA PHE A 73 2.04 8.06 6.92
C PHE A 73 2.74 8.90 7.99
N CYS A 74 3.99 9.31 7.80
CA CYS A 74 4.71 10.14 8.77
C CYS A 74 4.21 11.60 8.82
N ILE A 75 3.81 12.17 7.68
CA ILE A 75 3.33 13.56 7.59
C ILE A 75 1.88 13.70 8.04
N CYS A 76 1.03 12.74 7.69
CA CYS A 76 -0.39 12.79 7.98
C CYS A 76 -0.92 11.39 8.35
N PRO A 77 -0.46 10.83 9.47
CA PRO A 77 -0.98 9.56 9.97
C PRO A 77 -2.49 9.67 10.16
N PRO A 78 -3.28 8.79 9.54
CA PRO A 78 -4.73 8.88 9.61
C PRO A 78 -5.20 8.66 11.06
N PRO A 79 -6.18 9.45 11.52
CA PRO A 79 -6.82 9.24 12.81
C PRO A 79 -7.45 7.85 12.82
N PRO A 80 -7.69 7.27 14.01
CA PRO A 80 -8.34 5.98 14.14
C PRO A 80 -9.70 5.99 13.41
N GLU A 81 -9.77 5.36 12.24
CA GLU A 81 -10.99 5.21 11.46
C GLU A 81 -11.83 4.05 11.98
N ASN A 82 -13.15 4.14 11.78
CA ASN A 82 -14.03 3.00 12.02
C ASN A 82 -13.65 1.85 11.07
N PRO A 83 -13.52 0.60 11.54
CA PRO A 83 -13.19 -0.55 10.69
C PRO A 83 -14.23 -0.77 9.58
N THR A 84 -15.45 -0.28 9.75
CA THR A 84 -16.50 -0.30 8.72
C THR A 84 -16.16 0.57 7.51
N LEU A 85 -15.43 1.68 7.68
CA LEU A 85 -14.93 2.50 6.56
C LEU A 85 -13.88 1.74 5.74
N PHE A 86 -12.97 1.03 6.42
CA PHE A 86 -11.92 0.25 5.76
C PHE A 86 -12.48 -0.86 4.86
N TYR A 87 -13.51 -1.56 5.34
CA TYR A 87 -14.18 -2.62 4.57
C TYR A 87 -15.25 -2.08 3.60
N GLY A 88 -15.47 -0.75 3.52
CA GLY A 88 -16.51 -0.16 2.68
C GLY A 88 -17.93 -0.52 3.10
N LEU A 89 -18.14 -0.82 4.39
CA LEU A 89 -19.43 -1.12 5.01
C LEU A 89 -20.14 0.13 5.54
N SER A 90 -19.55 1.31 5.38
CA SER A 90 -20.13 2.57 5.82
C SER A 90 -21.16 3.08 4.80
N PRO A 91 -22.22 3.78 5.27
CA PRO A 91 -23.21 4.36 4.37
C PRO A 91 -22.58 5.41 3.44
N PRO A 92 -23.11 5.60 2.23
CA PRO A 92 -22.55 6.51 1.21
C PRO A 92 -22.49 8.00 1.63
N SER A 93 -23.16 8.38 2.73
CA SER A 93 -23.08 9.71 3.35
C SER A 93 -21.91 9.90 4.32
N SER A 94 -21.10 8.86 4.56
CA SER A 94 -19.91 8.94 5.40
C SER A 94 -18.75 9.59 4.62
N HIS A 95 -18.65 10.90 4.72
CA HIS A 95 -17.47 11.59 4.22
C HIS A 95 -16.34 11.48 5.25
N PRO A 96 -15.15 10.98 4.88
CA PRO A 96 -14.01 11.02 5.78
C PRO A 96 -13.66 12.48 6.08
N LEU A 97 -13.41 12.78 7.36
CA LEU A 97 -13.03 14.12 7.79
C LEU A 97 -11.71 14.51 7.11
N LYS A 98 -11.64 15.75 6.62
CA LYS A 98 -10.42 16.30 6.01
C LYS A 98 -9.29 16.27 7.05
N LEU A 99 -8.25 15.51 6.75
CA LEU A 99 -7.12 15.32 7.65
C LEU A 99 -6.33 16.63 7.79
N THR A 100 -6.13 17.09 9.02
CA THR A 100 -5.12 18.12 9.33
C THR A 100 -3.76 17.45 9.44
N PRO A 101 -2.74 17.91 8.68
CA PRO A 101 -1.38 17.40 8.82
C PRO A 101 -0.91 17.56 10.26
N THR A 102 -0.63 16.46 10.94
CA THR A 102 -0.12 16.44 12.30
C THR A 102 1.06 15.51 12.35
N LEU A 103 2.23 16.06 12.67
CA LEU A 103 3.45 15.28 12.76
C LEU A 103 3.39 14.44 14.05
N ASN A 104 3.32 13.12 13.90
CA ASN A 104 3.43 12.15 15.01
C ASN A 104 2.32 12.27 16.10
N PRO A 105 1.05 11.96 15.80
CA PRO A 105 -0.05 12.01 16.74
C PRO A 105 0.04 10.90 17.79
N LYS A 106 -0.51 11.15 18.97
CA LYS A 106 -0.55 10.18 20.09
C LYS A 106 -1.45 8.97 19.82
N GLN A 107 -2.41 9.10 18.89
CA GLN A 107 -3.30 8.03 18.45
C GLN A 107 -3.32 8.01 16.92
N PHE A 108 -3.16 6.82 16.35
CA PHE A 108 -3.14 6.58 14.91
C PHE A 108 -3.94 5.32 14.59
N ASP A 109 -4.44 5.22 13.36
CA ASP A 109 -5.11 4.02 12.88
C ASP A 109 -4.16 2.81 12.87
N LYS A 110 -4.59 1.73 13.53
CA LYS A 110 -3.85 0.46 13.60
C LYS A 110 -3.66 -0.15 12.20
N GLN A 111 -4.64 0.00 11.30
CA GLN A 111 -4.55 -0.59 9.97
C GLN A 111 -3.58 0.19 9.07
N ALA A 112 -3.55 1.52 9.19
CA ALA A 112 -2.54 2.37 8.58
C ALA A 112 -1.13 2.07 9.11
N GLN A 113 -0.96 1.88 10.42
CA GLN A 113 0.30 1.44 11.00
C GLN A 113 0.74 0.09 10.40
N TYR A 114 -0.18 -0.86 10.23
CA TYR A 114 0.19 -2.16 9.69
C TYR A 114 0.62 -2.09 8.22
N ARG A 115 -0.05 -1.24 7.40
CA ARG A 115 0.39 -0.93 6.03
C ARG A 115 1.79 -0.30 6.01
N PHE A 116 2.07 0.63 6.93
CA PHE A 116 3.39 1.22 7.10
C PHE A 116 4.44 0.14 7.37
N SER A 117 4.19 -0.75 8.34
CA SER A 117 5.11 -1.84 8.69
C SER A 117 5.38 -2.78 7.52
N LEU A 118 4.34 -3.15 6.75
CA LEU A 118 4.51 -4.00 5.56
C LEU A 118 5.33 -3.30 4.47
N ALA A 119 5.04 -2.01 4.19
CA ALA A 119 5.81 -1.23 3.23
C ALA A 119 7.27 -1.08 3.66
N PHE A 120 7.51 -0.82 4.94
CA PHE A 120 8.85 -0.71 5.50
C PHE A 120 9.61 -2.01 5.38
N GLN A 121 8.98 -3.14 5.70
CA GLN A 121 9.57 -4.47 5.53
C GLN A 121 9.96 -4.74 4.06
N CYS A 122 9.12 -4.34 3.10
CA CYS A 122 9.45 -4.47 1.67
C CYS A 122 10.69 -3.65 1.30
N VAL A 123 10.79 -2.40 1.77
CA VAL A 123 11.97 -1.53 1.53
C VAL A 123 13.23 -2.15 2.13
N VAL A 124 13.15 -2.63 3.37
CA VAL A 124 14.26 -3.31 4.04
C VAL A 124 14.67 -4.54 3.24
N ASN A 125 13.73 -5.42 2.87
CA ASN A 125 14.02 -6.60 2.06
C ASN A 125 14.76 -6.26 0.76
N ILE A 126 14.39 -5.16 0.09
CA ILE A 126 15.08 -4.68 -1.12
C ILE A 126 16.53 -4.28 -0.79
N GLY A 127 16.74 -3.52 0.29
CA GLY A 127 18.04 -2.95 0.65
C GLY A 127 19.05 -3.95 1.25
N VAL A 128 18.62 -4.86 2.14
CA VAL A 128 19.56 -5.76 2.85
C VAL A 128 19.80 -7.09 2.14
N ARG A 129 18.88 -7.57 1.29
CA ARG A 129 19.06 -8.90 0.67
C ARG A 129 19.88 -8.91 -0.62
N GLY A 130 20.28 -7.74 -1.13
CA GLY A 130 21.08 -7.65 -2.36
C GLY A 130 20.44 -8.31 -3.58
N SER A 131 21.05 -8.10 -4.75
CA SER A 131 20.83 -8.90 -5.97
C SER A 131 21.63 -10.18 -5.91
#